data_AF-A0A7Y5PA13-F1
#
_entry.id   AF-A0A7Y5PA13-F1
#
_cell.length_a   1.000
_cell.length_b   1.000
_cell.length_c   1.000
_cell.angle_alpha   90.00
_cell.angle_beta   90.00
_cell.angle_gamma   90.00
#
_symmetry.space_group_name_H-M   'P 1'
#
loop_
_entity.id
_entity.type
_entity.pdbx_description
1 polymer ?
#
loop_
_entity_poly.entity_id
_entity_poly.type
_entity_poly.pdbx_seq_one_letter_code
_entity_poly.pdbx_strand_id
1 'polypeptide(L)'
;MAHDPSHEHHANVDHASMGIEKEHPTWSTYWKVAVFLTAITVVEVWIYYTPFKENRLFVPSLLIMSAVKFATVVMFYMHLRYDHKLFRALFTGPFIIAGFTLIGLMFLFGKLAIGVGAPH
;
A
#
# COMPACT_ATOMS: atom_id res chain seq x y z
N MET A 1 1.69 -70.47 -7.69
CA MET A 1 1.80 -69.06 -8.10
C MET A 1 0.45 -68.64 -8.67
N ALA A 2 -0.35 -67.93 -7.88
CA ALA A 2 -1.62 -67.36 -8.34
C ALA A 2 -1.34 -66.04 -9.06
N HIS A 3 -1.86 -65.90 -10.28
CA HIS A 3 -1.86 -64.68 -11.05
C HIS A 3 -3.22 -64.01 -10.79
N ASP A 4 -3.24 -62.87 -10.09
CA ASP A 4 -4.43 -62.04 -9.91
C ASP A 4 -4.18 -60.70 -10.63
N PRO A 5 -4.85 -60.43 -11.77
CA PRO A 5 -4.85 -59.12 -12.40
C PRO A 5 -6.04 -58.33 -11.84
N SER A 6 -5.90 -57.80 -10.62
CA SER A 6 -6.89 -56.89 -10.07
C SER A 6 -6.70 -55.48 -10.65
N HIS A 7 -7.57 -55.17 -11.61
CA HIS A 7 -8.18 -53.85 -11.81
C HIS A 7 -7.27 -52.68 -12.20
N GLU A 8 -6.87 -52.63 -13.47
CA GLU A 8 -6.68 -51.37 -14.18
C GLU A 8 -8.06 -50.83 -14.62
N HIS A 9 -8.74 -50.09 -13.72
CA HIS A 9 -9.83 -49.21 -14.14
C HIS A 9 -9.25 -47.80 -14.34
N HIS A 10 -8.76 -47.56 -15.55
CA HIS A 10 -8.51 -46.22 -16.06
C HIS A 10 -9.86 -45.48 -16.14
N ALA A 11 -10.25 -44.84 -15.05
CA ALA A 11 -11.22 -43.77 -15.11
C ALA A 11 -10.55 -42.61 -15.86
N ASN A 12 -10.85 -42.52 -17.15
CA ASN A 12 -10.72 -41.28 -17.89
C ASN A 12 -11.59 -40.24 -17.19
N VAL A 13 -10.96 -39.41 -16.37
CA VAL A 13 -11.61 -38.26 -15.76
C VAL A 13 -11.27 -37.04 -16.59
N ASP A 14 -12.02 -36.90 -17.68
CA ASP A 14 -12.18 -35.65 -18.42
C ASP A 14 -12.82 -34.60 -17.49
N HIS A 15 -11.99 -33.83 -16.79
CA HIS A 15 -12.39 -32.58 -16.13
C HIS A 15 -12.01 -31.38 -17.01
N ALA A 16 -12.47 -31.40 -18.26
CA ALA A 16 -12.68 -30.18 -19.02
C ALA A 16 -14.08 -29.66 -18.71
N SER A 17 -14.15 -28.42 -18.23
CA SER A 17 -15.34 -27.64 -17.88
C SER A 17 -15.72 -27.60 -16.40
N MET A 18 -15.91 -26.34 -15.95
CA MET A 18 -16.72 -25.90 -14.83
C MET A 18 -16.00 -25.68 -13.49
N GLY A 19 -15.72 -24.41 -13.22
CA GLY A 19 -15.42 -23.93 -11.87
C GLY A 19 -14.46 -22.75 -11.85
N ILE A 20 -14.99 -21.54 -12.08
CA ILE A 20 -14.41 -20.35 -11.45
C ILE A 20 -14.60 -20.53 -9.96
N GLU A 21 -13.71 -21.27 -9.33
CA GLU A 21 -13.81 -21.56 -7.90
C GLU A 21 -12.45 -21.99 -7.39
N LYS A 22 -11.62 -21.00 -7.07
CA LYS A 22 -10.82 -20.98 -5.84
C LYS A 22 -10.80 -19.55 -5.34
N GLU A 23 -11.94 -19.17 -4.78
CA GLU A 23 -12.10 -18.04 -3.88
C GLU A 23 -11.17 -18.29 -2.69
N HIS A 24 -9.90 -17.89 -2.80
CA HIS A 24 -9.05 -17.72 -1.64
C HIS A 24 -9.49 -16.39 -1.00
N PRO A 25 -10.18 -16.40 0.15
CA PRO A 25 -10.85 -15.23 0.74
C PRO A 25 -9.90 -14.06 1.05
N THR A 26 -8.60 -14.33 1.06
CA THR A 26 -7.53 -13.35 1.23
C THR A 26 -7.25 -12.54 -0.05
N TRP A 27 -7.32 -13.15 -1.24
CA TRP A 27 -6.95 -12.53 -2.53
C TRP A 27 -7.85 -11.36 -2.93
N SER A 28 -9.16 -11.50 -2.71
CA SER A 28 -10.15 -10.47 -3.06
C SER A 28 -9.87 -9.13 -2.35
N THR A 29 -9.31 -9.18 -1.14
CA THR A 29 -8.96 -7.97 -0.38
C THR A 29 -7.74 -7.26 -0.99
N TYR A 30 -6.69 -8.01 -1.34
CA TYR A 30 -5.50 -7.45 -1.99
C TYR A 30 -5.82 -6.82 -3.34
N TRP A 31 -6.67 -7.47 -4.14
CA TRP A 31 -7.12 -6.93 -5.42
C TRP A 31 -7.84 -5.57 -5.25
N LYS A 32 -8.75 -5.47 -4.28
CA LYS A 32 -9.45 -4.20 -3.98
C LYS A 32 -8.48 -3.10 -3.56
N VAL A 33 -7.49 -3.42 -2.73
CA VAL A 33 -6.45 -2.48 -2.31
C VAL A 33 -5.59 -2.04 -3.50
N ALA A 34 -5.20 -2.97 -4.39
CA ALA A 34 -4.46 -2.65 -5.61
C ALA A 34 -5.21 -1.66 -6.50
N VAL A 35 -6.50 -1.89 -6.71
CA VAL A 35 -7.37 -0.99 -7.49
C VAL A 35 -7.45 0.38 -6.82
N PHE A 36 -7.61 0.44 -5.50
CA PHE A 36 -7.62 1.71 -4.75
C PHE A 36 -6.31 2.49 -4.91
N LEU A 37 -5.15 1.85 -4.74
CA LEU A 37 -3.85 2.50 -4.94
C LEU A 37 -3.67 3.00 -6.37
N THR A 38 -4.14 2.22 -7.34
CA THR A 38 -4.09 2.58 -8.76
C THR A 38 -4.94 3.82 -9.01
N ALA A 39 -6.16 3.87 -8.47
CA ALA A 39 -7.05 5.02 -8.59
C ALA A 39 -6.41 6.29 -7.99
N ILE A 40 -5.82 6.21 -6.79
CA ILE A 40 -5.09 7.35 -6.20
C ILE A 40 -3.94 7.78 -7.11
N THR A 41 -3.23 6.84 -7.73
CA THR A 41 -2.10 7.15 -8.63
C THR A 41 -2.56 7.83 -9.91
N VAL A 42 -3.67 7.39 -10.51
CA VAL A 42 -4.27 8.07 -11.66
C VAL A 42 -4.69 9.49 -11.30
N VAL A 43 -5.33 9.68 -10.14
CA VAL A 43 -5.72 11.00 -9.64
C VAL A 43 -4.51 11.90 -9.42
N GLU A 44 -3.43 11.37 -8.83
CA GLU A 44 -2.20 12.13 -8.61
C GLU A 44 -1.60 12.64 -9.93
N VAL A 45 -1.50 11.77 -10.92
CA VAL A 45 -1.00 12.11 -12.26
C VAL A 45 -1.92 13.14 -12.91
N TRP A 46 -3.24 12.98 -12.81
CA TRP A 46 -4.21 13.93 -13.34
C TRP A 46 -4.03 15.33 -12.74
N ILE A 47 -3.95 15.43 -11.40
CA ILE A 47 -3.74 16.71 -10.70
C ILE A 47 -2.42 17.34 -11.13
N TYR A 48 -1.36 16.54 -11.31
CA TYR A 48 -0.06 17.00 -11.79
C TYR A 48 -0.14 17.65 -13.19
N TYR A 49 -0.96 17.09 -14.09
CA TYR A 49 -1.16 17.62 -15.45
C TYR A 49 -2.16 18.79 -15.53
N THR A 50 -2.87 19.12 -14.45
CA THR A 50 -3.85 20.21 -14.39
C THR A 50 -3.18 21.52 -13.93
N PRO A 51 -3.70 22.73 -14.26
CA PRO A 51 -3.21 24.01 -13.71
C PRO A 51 -3.25 24.12 -12.17
N PHE A 52 -3.81 23.12 -11.47
CA PHE A 52 -3.83 23.04 -10.01
C PHE A 52 -2.44 23.06 -9.36
N LYS A 53 -1.37 22.79 -10.14
CA LYS A 53 0.03 22.89 -9.73
C LYS A 53 0.48 24.28 -9.27
N GLU A 54 -0.20 25.35 -9.73
CA GLU A 54 0.13 26.73 -9.33
C GLU A 54 -0.34 27.07 -7.92
N ASN A 55 -1.22 26.24 -7.35
CA ASN A 55 -1.71 26.43 -6.00
C ASN A 55 -0.64 26.03 -4.98
N ARG A 56 -0.43 26.86 -3.95
CA ARG A 56 0.49 26.57 -2.83
C ARG A 56 0.12 25.28 -2.07
N LEU A 57 -1.13 24.81 -2.20
CA LEU A 57 -1.63 23.56 -1.63
C LEU A 57 -1.28 22.30 -2.45
N PHE A 58 -0.72 22.45 -3.66
CA PHE A 58 -0.37 21.31 -4.51
C PHE A 58 0.65 20.38 -3.83
N VAL A 59 1.77 20.94 -3.36
CA VAL A 59 2.84 20.19 -2.68
C VAL A 59 2.32 19.41 -1.45
N PRO A 60 1.62 20.03 -0.48
CA PRO A 60 1.10 19.28 0.67
C PRO A 60 0.04 18.25 0.27
N SER A 61 -0.77 18.49 -0.77
CA SER A 61 -1.75 17.50 -1.23
C SER A 61 -1.10 16.23 -1.79
N LEU A 62 -0.04 16.37 -2.59
CA LEU A 62 0.74 15.23 -3.09
C LEU A 62 1.42 14.46 -1.95
N LEU A 63 1.94 15.19 -0.96
CA LEU A 63 2.57 14.59 0.20
C LEU A 63 1.57 13.77 1.03
N ILE A 64 0.35 14.27 1.20
CA ILE A 64 -0.74 13.53 1.87
C ILE A 64 -1.15 12.30 1.06
N MET A 65 -1.35 12.42 -0.26
CA MET A 65 -1.69 11.28 -1.11
C MET A 65 -0.61 10.19 -1.07
N SER A 66 0.67 10.58 -1.08
CA SER A 66 1.80 9.66 -0.93
C SER A 66 1.82 8.99 0.45
N ALA A 67 1.58 9.74 1.53
CA ALA A 67 1.49 9.19 2.89
C ALA A 67 0.34 8.18 3.02
N VAL A 68 -0.83 8.45 2.42
CA VAL A 68 -1.98 7.53 2.41
C VAL A 68 -1.65 6.25 1.65
N LYS A 69 -1.01 6.35 0.48
CA LYS A 69 -0.55 5.17 -0.27
C LYS A 69 0.40 4.35 0.56
N PHE A 70 1.42 4.98 1.12
CA PHE A 70 2.41 4.30 1.96
C PHE A 70 1.76 3.58 3.15
N ALA A 71 0.88 4.25 3.88
CA ALA A 71 0.15 3.66 5.00
C ALA A 71 -0.70 2.47 4.56
N THR A 72 -1.36 2.57 3.40
CA THR A 72 -2.17 1.49 2.84
C THR A 72 -1.29 0.30 2.44
N VAL A 73 -0.13 0.53 1.82
CA VAL A 73 0.84 -0.52 1.47
C VAL A 73 1.33 -1.25 2.72
N VAL A 74 1.75 -0.49 3.73
CA VAL A 74 2.25 -1.05 4.98
C VAL A 74 1.15 -1.84 5.69
N MET A 75 -0.06 -1.29 5.79
CA MET A 75 -1.14 -1.94 6.51
C MET A 75 -1.60 -3.23 5.84
N PHE A 76 -1.77 -3.23 4.52
CA PHE A 76 -2.34 -4.37 3.78
C PHE A 76 -1.27 -5.27 3.14
N TYR A 77 -0.33 -4.74 2.35
CA TYR A 77 0.70 -5.53 1.66
C TYR A 77 1.81 -6.06 2.58
N MET A 78 2.23 -5.28 3.58
CA MET A 78 3.19 -5.77 4.59
C MET A 78 2.51 -6.60 5.70
N HIS A 79 1.23 -6.94 5.53
CA HIS A 79 0.43 -7.79 6.42
C HIS A 79 0.26 -7.28 7.86
N LEU A 80 0.70 -6.06 8.21
CA LEU A 80 0.56 -5.49 9.56
C LEU A 80 -0.88 -5.47 10.11
N ARG A 81 -1.89 -5.40 9.23
CA ARG A 81 -3.32 -5.51 9.59
C ARG A 81 -3.70 -6.89 10.10
N TYR A 82 -3.07 -7.93 9.57
CA TYR A 82 -3.37 -9.34 9.81
C TYR A 82 -2.36 -10.01 10.76
N ASP A 83 -1.22 -9.36 11.01
CA ASP A 83 -0.16 -9.83 11.89
C ASP A 83 -0.35 -9.36 13.36
N HIS A 84 0.49 -9.85 14.27
CA HIS A 84 0.46 -9.49 15.68
C HIS A 84 0.66 -7.98 15.89
N LYS A 85 -0.06 -7.43 16.87
CA LYS A 85 -0.02 -6.00 17.26
C LYS A 85 1.39 -5.45 17.49
N LEU A 86 2.36 -6.32 17.79
CA LEU A 86 3.77 -5.99 17.96
C LEU A 86 4.41 -5.44 16.68
N PHE A 87 4.20 -6.08 15.53
CA PHE A 87 4.74 -5.59 14.25
C PHE A 87 4.15 -4.25 13.85
N ARG A 88 2.85 -4.05 14.14
CA ARG A 88 2.19 -2.76 13.93
C ARG A 88 2.80 -1.64 14.76
N ALA A 89 3.08 -1.90 16.03
CA ALA A 89 3.68 -0.94 16.95
C ALA A 89 5.14 -0.63 16.59
N LEU A 90 5.94 -1.65 16.29
CA LEU A 90 7.36 -1.49 15.92
C LEU A 90 7.56 -0.72 14.62
N PHE A 91 6.60 -0.75 13.70
CA PHE A 91 6.65 0.06 12.48
C PHE A 91 6.09 1.47 12.69
N THR A 92 4.92 1.57 13.33
CA THR A 92 4.21 2.86 13.47
C THR A 92 4.92 3.79 14.46
N GLY A 93 5.51 3.26 15.53
CA GLY A 93 6.24 4.02 16.54
C GLY A 93 7.37 4.88 15.94
N PRO A 94 8.41 4.27 15.33
CA PRO A 94 9.50 5.02 14.71
C PRO A 94 9.02 5.89 13.54
N PHE A 95 7.99 5.48 12.78
CA PHE A 95 7.43 6.31 11.71
C PHE A 95 6.84 7.63 12.24
N ILE A 96 6.07 7.57 13.32
CA ILE A 96 5.51 8.76 13.97
C ILE A 96 6.63 9.64 14.53
N ILE A 97 7.60 9.05 15.24
CA ILE A 97 8.73 9.78 15.79
C ILE A 97 9.50 10.49 14.67
N ALA A 98 9.83 9.78 13.58
CA ALA A 98 10.51 10.35 12.42
C ALA A 98 9.72 11.49 11.79
N GLY A 99 8.39 11.34 11.63
CA GLY A 99 7.51 12.38 11.10
C GLY A 99 7.53 13.65 11.97
N PHE A 100 7.41 13.50 13.29
CA PHE A 100 7.49 14.63 14.23
C PHE A 100 8.87 15.28 14.24
N THR A 101 9.95 14.48 14.22
CA THR A 101 11.31 15.01 14.14
C THR A 101 11.52 15.80 12.85
N LEU A 102 11.01 15.31 11.71
CA LEU A 102 11.13 15.98 10.43
C LEU A 102 10.34 17.30 10.40
N ILE A 103 9.10 17.32 10.91
CA ILE A 103 8.31 18.54 11.06
C ILE A 103 8.99 19.53 12.01
N GLY A 104 9.52 19.04 13.14
CA GLY A 104 10.25 19.85 14.12
C GLY A 104 11.51 20.48 13.54
N LEU A 105 12.29 19.72 12.77
CA LEU A 105 13.47 20.21 12.05
C LEU A 105 13.08 21.25 10.99
N MET A 106 12.02 21.00 10.21
CA MET A 106 11.52 21.94 9.22
C MET A 106 11.07 23.25 9.85
N PHE A 107 10.44 23.19 11.03
CA PHE A 107 10.06 24.39 11.79
C PHE A 107 11.27 25.13 12.39
N LEU A 108 12.23 24.40 12.97
CA LEU A 108 13.44 24.95 13.56
C LEU A 108 14.31 25.66 12.50
N PHE A 109 14.62 24.96 11.40
CA PHE A 109 15.38 25.54 10.29
C PHE A 109 14.58 26.58 9.51
N GLY A 110 13.27 26.43 9.38
CA GLY A 110 12.41 27.45 8.78
C GLY A 110 12.44 28.77 9.55
N LYS A 111 12.31 28.71 10.88
CA LYS A 111 12.45 29.89 11.75
C LYS A 111 13.87 30.47 11.70
N LEU A 112 14.91 29.62 11.69
CA LEU A 112 16.30 30.05 11.59
C LEU A 112 16.60 30.75 10.25
N ALA A 113 16.10 30.22 9.14
CA ALA A 113 16.26 30.79 7.80
C ALA A 113 15.55 32.15 7.65
N ILE A 114 14.36 32.30 8.26
CA ILE A 114 13.64 33.58 8.29
C ILE A 114 14.36 34.61 9.17
N GLY A 115 15.00 34.18 10.27
CA GLY A 115 15.72 35.06 11.20
C GLY A 115 17.08 35.55 10.69
N VAL A 116 17.77 34.77 9.86
CA VAL A 116 19.08 35.14 9.27
C VAL A 116 18.95 36.07 8.05
N GLY A 117 17.78 36.15 7.42
CA GLY A 117 17.53 36.93 6.20
C GLY A 117 17.01 38.35 6.39
N ALA A 118 17.01 38.93 7.60
CA ALA A 118 16.56 40.30 7.83
C ALA A 118 17.72 41.31 7.61
N PRO A 119 17.73 42.10 6.52
CA PRO A 119 18.65 43.23 6.41
C PRO A 119 18.24 44.32 7.42
N HIS A 120 19.21 44.76 8.22
CA HIS A 120 19.11 46.00 9.01
C HIS A 120 19.10 47.21 8.07
#